data_AF-A0A3B3S7G8-F1
#
_entry.id   AF-A0A3B3S7G8-F1
#
_cell.length_a   1.000
_cell.length_b   1.000
_cell.length_c   1.000
_cell.angle_alpha   90.00
_cell.angle_beta   90.00
_cell.angle_gamma   90.00
#
_symmetry.space_group_name_H-M   'P 1'
#
loop_
_entity.id
_entity.type
_entity.pdbx_description
1 polymer ?
#
loop_
_entity_poly.entity_id
_entity_poly.type
_entity_poly.pdbx_seq_one_letter_code
_entity_poly.pdbx_strand_id
1 'polypeptide(L)'
;MSSQGIALQQKLSLMLSKTVGKPVLKPNKPLALKDEVANRKMKKGEATCIMEMSLLMACWKENEFNNALCSSEVQTFFKCAEKAEAARKAKADGAVGQHGVLYPKQANTLLKRYPNHFKEV
;
A
#
# COMPACT_ATOMS: atom_id res chain seq x y z
N MET A 1 -5.66 -31.66 -7.21
CA MET A 1 -6.02 -30.27 -6.88
C MET A 1 -7.49 -30.05 -7.22
N SER A 2 -8.46 -30.62 -6.50
CA SER A 2 -9.84 -30.62 -7.03
C SER A 2 -10.99 -30.94 -6.07
N SER A 3 -10.78 -31.53 -4.89
CA SER A 3 -11.90 -31.81 -3.97
C SER A 3 -12.43 -30.56 -3.26
N GLN A 4 -11.53 -29.67 -2.80
CA GLN A 4 -11.91 -28.47 -2.05
C GLN A 4 -12.60 -27.40 -2.91
N GLY A 5 -12.26 -27.33 -4.21
CA GLY A 5 -12.86 -26.37 -5.13
C GLY A 5 -14.34 -26.64 -5.42
N ILE A 6 -14.72 -27.92 -5.53
CA ILE A 6 -16.10 -28.33 -5.82
C ILE A 6 -17.02 -28.03 -4.63
N ALA A 7 -16.57 -28.35 -3.42
CA ALA A 7 -17.31 -28.03 -2.19
C ALA A 7 -17.50 -26.51 -2.01
N LEU A 8 -16.51 -25.71 -2.42
CA LEU A 8 -16.59 -24.25 -2.39
C LEU A 8 -17.61 -23.71 -3.39
N GLN A 9 -17.66 -24.26 -4.61
CA GLN A 9 -18.64 -23.83 -5.62
C GLN A 9 -20.09 -24.16 -5.23
N GLN A 10 -20.35 -25.33 -4.65
CA GLN A 10 -21.69 -25.69 -4.14
C GLN A 10 -22.13 -24.77 -3.00
N LYS A 11 -21.20 -24.39 -2.12
CA LYS A 11 -21.50 -23.45 -1.05
C LYS A 11 -21.76 -22.04 -1.60
N LEU A 12 -21.00 -21.61 -2.60
CA LEU A 12 -21.20 -20.32 -3.26
C LEU A 12 -22.55 -20.24 -3.99
N SER A 13 -22.98 -21.30 -4.67
CA SER A 13 -24.28 -21.31 -5.36
C SER A 13 -25.44 -21.14 -4.37
N LEU A 14 -25.38 -21.80 -3.21
CA LEU A 14 -26.36 -21.61 -2.14
C LEU A 14 -26.39 -20.18 -1.60
N MET A 15 -25.21 -19.58 -1.39
CA MET A 15 -25.08 -18.21 -0.85
C MET A 15 -25.56 -17.12 -1.83
N LEU A 16 -25.54 -17.40 -3.13
CA LEU A 16 -26.03 -16.52 -4.20
C LEU A 16 -27.51 -16.77 -4.53
N SER A 17 -28.02 -17.97 -4.22
CA SER A 17 -29.39 -18.37 -4.53
C SER A 17 -30.41 -17.55 -3.73
N LYS A 18 -31.51 -17.19 -4.39
CA LYS A 18 -32.69 -16.56 -3.76
C LYS A 18 -33.75 -17.58 -3.34
N THR A 19 -33.44 -18.86 -3.44
CA THR A 19 -34.39 -19.97 -3.27
C THR A 19 -34.87 -20.08 -1.83
N VAL A 20 -34.02 -19.74 -0.86
CA VAL A 20 -34.35 -19.70 0.57
C VAL A 20 -34.14 -18.28 1.09
N GLY A 21 -35.05 -17.37 0.72
CA GLY A 21 -35.07 -16.00 1.23
C GLY A 21 -34.01 -15.07 0.61
N LYS A 22 -33.56 -14.08 1.41
CA LYS A 22 -32.62 -13.06 0.94
C LYS A 22 -31.23 -13.68 0.77
N PRO A 23 -30.58 -13.54 -0.40
CA PRO A 23 -29.28 -14.14 -0.65
C PRO A 23 -28.23 -13.50 0.25
N VAL A 24 -27.32 -14.33 0.76
CA VAL A 24 -26.27 -13.94 1.71
C VAL A 24 -25.24 -13.06 1.03
N LEU A 25 -24.88 -13.38 -0.21
CA LEU A 25 -23.95 -12.59 -1.03
C LEU A 25 -24.67 -11.95 -2.20
N LYS A 26 -24.37 -10.67 -2.44
CA LYS A 26 -24.86 -9.89 -3.58
C LYS A 26 -23.68 -9.20 -4.25
N PRO A 27 -22.87 -9.93 -5.03
CA PRO A 27 -21.69 -9.36 -5.64
C PRO A 27 -22.08 -8.44 -6.79
N ASN A 28 -21.47 -7.25 -6.84
CA ASN A 28 -21.67 -6.28 -7.93
C ASN A 28 -20.83 -6.62 -9.18
N LYS A 29 -19.96 -7.63 -9.10
CA LYS A 29 -19.06 -8.09 -10.15
C LYS A 29 -19.02 -9.63 -10.14
N PRO A 30 -18.79 -10.30 -11.27
CA PRO A 30 -18.68 -11.76 -11.30
C PRO A 30 -17.56 -12.24 -10.38
N LEU A 31 -17.77 -13.37 -9.71
CA LEU A 31 -16.77 -14.00 -8.83
C LEU A 31 -15.75 -14.80 -9.66
N ALA A 32 -15.08 -14.10 -10.57
CA ALA A 32 -14.03 -14.62 -11.44
C ALA A 32 -12.72 -13.87 -11.19
N LEU A 33 -11.60 -14.59 -11.23
CA LEU A 33 -10.27 -13.98 -11.16
C LEU A 33 -9.98 -13.27 -12.48
N LYS A 34 -9.42 -12.06 -12.38
CA LYS A 34 -8.92 -11.29 -13.52
C LYS A 34 -7.49 -11.66 -13.87
N ASP A 35 -7.07 -11.31 -15.09
CA ASP A 35 -5.70 -11.46 -15.58
C ASP A 35 -4.75 -10.33 -15.15
N GLU A 36 -5.16 -9.56 -14.14
CA GLU A 36 -4.39 -8.45 -13.61
C GLU A 36 -4.59 -8.29 -12.11
N VAL A 37 -3.53 -7.85 -11.45
CA VAL A 37 -3.53 -7.36 -10.07
C VAL A 37 -3.47 -5.84 -10.04
N ALA A 38 -4.11 -5.27 -9.02
CA ALA A 38 -4.13 -3.84 -8.82
C ALA A 38 -2.70 -3.30 -8.58
N ASN A 39 -2.41 -2.12 -9.14
CA ASN A 39 -1.17 -1.42 -8.84
C ASN A 39 -1.11 -1.06 -7.36
N ARG A 40 0.10 -1.14 -6.79
CA ARG A 40 0.35 -0.70 -5.42
C ARG A 40 0.10 0.80 -5.33
N LYS A 41 -0.84 1.21 -4.48
CA LYS A 41 -1.03 2.63 -4.16
C LYS A 41 0.24 3.16 -3.48
N MET A 42 0.71 4.32 -3.93
CA MET A 42 1.78 5.03 -3.24
C MET A 42 1.29 5.39 -1.83
N LYS A 43 2.13 5.19 -0.82
CA LYS A 43 1.79 5.62 0.54
C LYS A 43 1.56 7.14 0.52
N LYS A 44 0.48 7.60 1.17
CA LYS A 44 0.27 9.03 1.36
C LYS A 44 1.46 9.60 2.14
N GLY A 45 1.90 10.80 1.76
CA GLY A 45 3.01 11.46 2.46
C GLY A 45 2.59 11.79 3.90
N GLU A 46 3.45 11.46 4.85
CA GLU A 46 3.37 11.94 6.23
C GLU A 46 4.46 13.00 6.43
N ALA A 47 4.20 13.97 7.31
CA ALA A 47 5.23 14.94 7.68
C ALA A 47 6.36 14.20 8.42
N THR A 48 7.58 14.35 7.93
CA THR A 48 8.78 13.80 8.55
C THR A 48 9.44 14.87 9.44
N CYS A 49 10.25 14.45 10.42
CA CYS A 49 11.01 15.34 11.30
C CYS A 49 10.18 16.25 12.22
N ILE A 50 8.97 15.79 12.61
CA ILE A 50 8.05 16.57 13.46
C ILE A 50 8.64 16.79 14.85
N MET A 51 9.38 15.82 15.38
CA MET A 51 9.96 15.90 16.74
C MET A 51 11.12 16.90 16.79
N GLU A 52 11.99 16.88 15.80
CA GLU A 52 13.10 17.82 15.69
C GLU A 52 12.56 19.23 15.43
N MET A 53 11.51 19.35 14.63
CA MET A 53 10.82 20.62 14.42
C MET A 53 10.20 21.14 15.72
N SER A 54 9.55 20.31 16.53
CA SER A 54 8.93 20.77 17.78
C SER A 54 9.96 21.25 18.80
N LEU A 55 11.13 20.58 18.90
CA LEU A 55 12.24 21.02 19.75
C LEU A 55 12.82 22.36 19.28
N LEU A 56 13.01 22.52 17.97
CA LEU A 56 13.47 23.79 17.39
C LEU A 56 12.50 24.94 17.69
N MET A 57 11.19 24.70 17.51
CA MET A 57 10.17 25.72 17.82
C MET A 57 10.13 26.06 19.32
N ALA A 58 10.36 25.08 20.19
CA ALA A 58 10.46 25.32 21.63
C ALA A 58 11.64 26.23 21.97
N CYS A 59 12.84 25.92 21.45
CA CYS A 59 14.02 26.75 21.66
C CYS A 59 13.83 28.17 21.09
N TRP A 60 13.29 28.28 19.87
CA TRP A 60 13.01 29.57 19.26
C TRP A 60 12.04 30.41 20.08
N LYS A 61 11.01 29.80 20.66
CA LYS A 61 10.05 30.52 21.51
C LYS A 61 10.70 31.11 22.76
N GLU A 62 11.68 30.42 23.35
CA GLU A 62 12.39 30.88 24.54
C GLU A 62 13.49 31.90 24.24
N ASN A 63 14.06 31.86 23.03
CA ASN A 63 15.24 32.64 22.64
C ASN A 63 14.96 33.63 21.50
N GLU A 64 13.72 34.12 21.40
CA GLU A 64 13.30 35.13 20.40
C GLU A 64 13.68 34.77 18.96
N PHE A 65 13.55 33.48 18.60
CA PHE A 65 13.86 32.94 17.28
C PHE A 65 15.34 33.11 16.86
N ASN A 66 16.25 33.24 17.83
CA ASN A 66 17.68 33.38 17.55
C ASN A 66 18.33 32.02 17.23
N ASN A 67 18.77 31.86 15.98
CA ASN A 67 19.44 30.64 15.50
C ASN A 67 20.82 30.39 16.14
N ALA A 68 21.53 31.41 16.62
CA ALA A 68 22.82 31.21 17.27
C ALA A 68 22.64 30.50 18.63
N LEU A 69 21.60 30.89 19.38
CA LEU A 69 21.25 30.30 20.67
C LEU A 69 20.64 28.89 20.51
N CYS A 70 19.87 28.67 19.43
CA CYS A 70 19.27 27.37 19.10
C CYS A 70 20.06 26.55 18.08
N SER A 71 21.38 26.77 18.00
CA SER A 71 22.22 26.20 16.93
C SER A 71 22.22 24.66 16.95
N SER A 72 22.05 24.04 18.11
CA SER A 72 22.01 22.59 18.25
C SER A 72 20.73 21.99 17.66
N GLU A 73 19.58 22.61 17.93
CA GLU A 73 18.23 22.24 17.48
C GLU A 73 18.08 22.49 15.98
N VAL A 74 18.68 23.57 15.49
CA VAL A 74 18.73 23.87 14.05
C VAL A 74 19.50 22.76 13.32
N GLN A 75 20.68 22.38 13.82
CA GLN A 75 21.49 21.33 13.20
C GLN A 75 20.80 19.96 13.22
N THR A 76 20.12 19.59 14.32
CA THR A 76 19.40 18.31 14.40
C THR A 76 18.22 18.26 13.44
N PHE A 77 17.46 19.36 13.33
CA PHE A 77 16.37 19.47 12.36
C PHE A 77 16.86 19.31 10.92
N PHE A 78 17.91 20.04 10.52
CA PHE A 78 18.45 19.95 9.16
C PHE A 78 19.02 18.57 8.84
N LYS A 79 19.72 17.93 9.79
CA LYS A 79 20.20 16.55 9.63
C LYS A 79 19.03 15.56 9.42
N CYS A 80 17.91 15.76 10.10
CA CYS A 80 16.72 14.95 9.85
C CYS A 80 16.13 15.22 8.47
N ALA A 81 16.01 16.49 8.08
CA ALA A 81 15.46 16.90 6.79
C ALA A 81 16.25 16.32 5.61
N GLU A 82 17.60 16.40 5.66
CA GLU A 82 18.48 15.83 4.65
C GLU A 82 18.32 14.31 4.53
N LYS A 83 18.27 13.59 5.67
CA LYS A 83 18.02 12.15 5.69
C LYS A 83 16.64 11.79 5.12
N ALA A 84 15.62 12.58 5.47
CA ALA A 84 14.26 12.37 4.97
C ALA A 84 14.17 12.61 3.46
N GLU A 85 14.86 13.62 2.94
CA GLU A 85 14.95 13.89 1.50
C GLU A 85 15.68 12.76 0.76
N ALA A 86 16.84 12.33 1.27
CA ALA A 86 17.59 11.21 0.70
C ALA A 86 16.76 9.92 0.67
N ALA A 87 16.05 9.60 1.77
CA ALA A 87 15.16 8.45 1.84
C ALA A 87 13.97 8.55 0.88
N ARG A 88 13.45 9.76 0.62
CA ARG A 88 12.38 10.00 -0.37
C ARG A 88 12.87 9.75 -1.79
N LYS A 89 14.06 10.25 -2.15
CA LYS A 89 14.68 10.01 -3.46
C LYS A 89 14.94 8.51 -3.67
N ALA A 90 15.54 7.83 -2.70
CA ALA A 90 15.77 6.38 -2.77
C ALA A 90 14.49 5.55 -2.91
N LYS A 91 13.36 5.99 -2.34
CA LYS A 91 12.05 5.35 -2.53
C LYS A 91 11.42 5.65 -3.89
N ALA A 92 11.73 6.79 -4.50
CA ALA A 92 11.24 7.18 -5.82
C ALA A 92 11.93 6.37 -6.93
N ASP A 93 13.22 6.08 -6.79
CA ASP A 93 14.01 5.29 -7.75
C ASP A 93 13.73 3.78 -7.70
N GLY A 94 12.95 3.35 -6.69
CA GLY A 94 12.18 2.11 -6.63
C GLY A 94 12.81 0.85 -7.23
N ALA A 95 13.56 0.06 -6.45
CA ALA A 95 13.78 -1.35 -6.78
C ALA A 95 14.34 -2.16 -5.60
N VAL A 96 13.54 -2.40 -4.56
CA VAL A 96 13.75 -3.62 -3.76
C VAL A 96 12.39 -4.29 -3.60
N GLY A 97 12.18 -5.36 -4.37
CA GLY A 97 11.08 -6.28 -4.14
C GLY A 97 11.12 -6.70 -2.67
N GLN A 98 10.10 -6.30 -1.92
CA GLN A 98 9.98 -6.73 -0.53
C GLN A 98 9.81 -8.25 -0.53
N HIS A 99 10.80 -8.96 0.03
CA HIS A 99 10.62 -10.26 0.67
C HIS A 99 9.72 -11.25 -0.07
N GLY A 100 10.14 -11.70 -1.26
CA GLY A 100 9.49 -12.82 -1.96
C GLY A 100 8.15 -12.50 -2.65
N VAL A 101 7.71 -11.23 -2.69
CA VAL A 101 6.49 -10.83 -3.42
C VAL A 101 6.84 -10.11 -4.73
N LEU A 102 6.25 -10.58 -5.83
CA LEU A 102 6.41 -9.96 -7.15
C LEU A 102 5.82 -8.55 -7.20
N TYR A 103 6.48 -7.64 -7.91
CA TYR A 103 5.91 -6.32 -8.16
C TYR A 103 4.68 -6.44 -9.09
N PRO A 104 3.62 -5.61 -8.93
CA PRO A 104 2.41 -5.71 -9.75
C PRO A 104 2.66 -5.73 -11.26
N LYS A 105 3.64 -4.97 -11.78
CA LYS A 105 4.00 -5.05 -13.21
C LYS A 105 4.52 -6.44 -13.60
N GLN A 106 5.38 -7.05 -12.80
CA GLN A 106 5.92 -8.39 -13.04
C GLN A 106 4.81 -9.45 -12.96
N ALA A 107 3.96 -9.36 -11.93
CA ALA A 107 2.80 -10.24 -11.79
C ALA A 107 1.83 -10.10 -12.97
N ASN A 108 1.54 -8.88 -13.42
CA ASN A 108 0.68 -8.63 -14.57
C ASN A 108 1.27 -9.13 -15.88
N THR A 109 2.59 -9.09 -16.06
CA THR A 109 3.24 -9.72 -17.22
C THR A 109 3.05 -11.23 -17.21
N LEU A 110 3.12 -11.88 -16.04
CA LEU A 110 2.89 -13.33 -15.92
C LEU A 110 1.43 -13.72 -16.14
N LEU A 111 0.49 -12.99 -15.52
CA LEU A 111 -0.94 -13.25 -15.65
C LEU A 111 -1.43 -13.06 -17.09
N LYS A 112 -0.84 -12.13 -17.85
CA LYS A 112 -1.12 -11.99 -19.29
C LYS A 112 -0.61 -13.15 -20.14
N ARG A 113 0.46 -13.84 -19.73
CA ARG A 113 0.98 -15.02 -20.44
C ARG A 113 0.13 -16.25 -20.17
N TYR A 114 -0.44 -16.35 -18.97
CA TYR A 114 -1.30 -17.44 -18.54
C TYR A 114 -2.65 -16.88 -18.09
N PRO A 115 -3.46 -16.38 -19.04
CA PRO A 115 -4.74 -15.80 -18.72
C PRO A 115 -5.71 -16.86 -18.21
N ASN A 116 -6.65 -16.41 -17.41
CA ASN A 116 -7.67 -17.26 -16.88
C ASN A 116 -8.72 -17.56 -17.95
N HIS A 117 -8.84 -18.84 -18.31
CA HIS A 117 -9.81 -19.31 -19.30
C HIS A 117 -11.21 -19.42 -18.67
N PHE A 118 -11.78 -18.30 -18.21
CA PHE A 118 -13.21 -18.27 -17.92
C PHE A 118 -13.96 -18.06 -19.25
N LYS A 119 -14.39 -19.16 -19.86
CA LYS A 119 -15.52 -19.12 -20.78
C LYS A 119 -16.77 -18.93 -19.93
N GLU A 120 -17.49 -17.84 -20.14
CA GLU A 120 -18.90 -17.78 -19.78
C GLU A 120 -19.58 -18.93 -20.53
N VAL A 121 -20.09 -19.91 -19.78
CA VAL A 121 -21.13 -20.85 -20.21
C VAL A 121 -22.37 -20.49 -19.42
#